data_AF-A0A0D2GQ77-F1
#
_entry.id   AF-A0A0D2GQ77-F1
#
_cell.length_a   1.000
_cell.length_b   1.000
_cell.length_c   1.000
_cell.angle_alpha   90.00
_cell.angle_beta   90.00
_cell.angle_gamma   90.00
#
_symmetry.space_group_name_H-M   'P 1'
#
loop_
_entity.id
_entity.type
_entity.pdbx_description
1 polymer ?
#
loop_
_entity_poly.entity_id
_entity_poly.type
_entity_poly.pdbx_seq_one_letter_code
_entity_poly.pdbx_strand_id
1 'polypeptide(L)'
;MAYETYIKRTLTSIKKSIEDKFHDDSINTLPGDVNATTSTATADLPPEEDDAGLREESDDYTVYTSLFTGLFYRVVYDEAYKVKNPKTMNAIAIEKLYALKKWFITATPIVNRVSDLLEYLYLL
;
A
#
# COMPACT_ATOMS: atom_id res chain seq x y z
N MET A 1 -25.15 0.47 -11.38
CA MET A 1 -24.93 0.36 -9.91
C MET A 1 -23.67 -0.42 -9.52
N ALA A 2 -23.40 -1.62 -10.07
CA ALA A 2 -22.24 -2.43 -9.64
C ALA A 2 -20.86 -1.77 -9.88
N TYR A 3 -20.67 -1.16 -11.05
CA TYR A 3 -19.40 -0.52 -11.44
C TYR A 3 -19.00 0.65 -10.53
N GLU A 4 -19.95 1.54 -10.23
CA GLU A 4 -19.70 2.69 -9.34
C GLU A 4 -19.37 2.25 -7.91
N THR A 5 -20.06 1.20 -7.43
CA THR A 5 -19.76 0.60 -6.12
C THR A 5 -18.36 0.00 -6.09
N TYR A 6 -17.93 -0.64 -7.18
CA TYR A 6 -16.58 -1.19 -7.32
C TYR A 6 -15.52 -0.10 -7.32
N ILE A 7 -15.68 0.96 -8.13
CA ILE A 7 -14.76 2.11 -8.12
C ILE A 7 -14.63 2.70 -6.72
N LYS A 8 -15.76 2.96 -6.04
CA LYS A 8 -15.74 3.50 -4.67
C LYS A 8 -14.95 2.60 -3.73
N ARG A 9 -15.16 1.28 -3.76
CA ARG A 9 -14.42 0.31 -2.94
C ARG A 9 -12.92 0.29 -3.25
N THR A 10 -12.55 0.34 -4.53
CA THR A 10 -11.15 0.37 -4.95
C THR A 10 -10.47 1.66 -4.50
N LEU A 11 -11.13 2.81 -4.67
CA LEU A 11 -10.63 4.10 -4.18
C LEU A 11 -10.46 4.11 -2.65
N THR A 12 -11.45 3.59 -1.90
CA THR A 12 -11.32 3.47 -0.44
C THR A 12 -10.17 2.56 -0.03
N SER A 13 -9.97 1.44 -0.75
CA SER A 13 -8.87 0.50 -0.46
C SER A 13 -7.50 1.12 -0.74
N ILE A 14 -7.37 1.87 -1.84
CA ILE A 14 -6.15 2.61 -2.18
C ILE A 14 -5.88 3.69 -1.14
N LYS A 15 -6.89 4.49 -0.77
CA LYS A 15 -6.77 5.54 0.25
C LYS A 15 -6.28 4.97 1.58
N LYS A 16 -6.87 3.86 2.05
CA LYS A 16 -6.44 3.17 3.26
C LYS A 16 -4.99 2.66 3.16
N SER A 17 -4.61 2.04 2.04
CA SER A 17 -3.25 1.53 1.86
C SER A 17 -2.20 2.65 1.84
N ILE A 18 -2.57 3.86 1.45
CA ILE A 18 -1.71 5.03 1.49
C ILE A 18 -1.61 5.55 2.93
N GLU A 19 -2.73 5.72 3.63
CA GLU A 19 -2.77 6.12 5.04
C GLU A 19 -1.94 5.18 5.95
N ASP A 20 -2.07 3.86 5.75
CA ASP A 20 -1.31 2.86 6.52
C ASP A 20 0.21 2.95 6.30
N LYS A 21 0.67 3.43 5.13
CA LYS A 21 2.11 3.63 4.86
C LYS A 21 2.67 4.92 5.47
N PHE A 22 1.85 5.96 5.62
CA PHE A 22 2.30 7.24 6.17
C PHE A 22 2.25 7.29 7.70
N HIS A 23 1.55 6.36 8.37
CA HIS A 23 1.48 6.33 9.84
C HIS A 23 2.71 5.72 10.54
N ASP A 24 3.56 4.96 9.84
CA ASP A 24 4.71 4.26 10.44
C ASP A 24 5.98 5.12 10.55
N ASP A 25 6.02 6.31 9.93
CA ASP A 25 7.20 7.18 9.89
C ASP A 25 7.28 8.24 11.03
N SER A 26 6.45 8.14 12.08
CA SER A 26 6.36 9.16 13.15
C SER A 26 6.97 8.79 14.51
N ILE A 27 7.75 7.70 14.62
CA ILE A 27 8.38 7.30 15.89
C ILE A 27 9.85 6.98 15.67
N ASN A 28 10.74 7.93 16.00
CA ASN A 28 12.08 7.69 16.58
C ASN A 28 12.85 9.01 16.80
N THR A 29 12.61 9.68 17.93
CA THR A 29 13.59 10.60 18.55
C THR A 29 14.00 10.04 19.91
N LEU A 30 15.29 9.74 20.02
CA LEU A 30 15.96 9.16 21.19
C LEU A 30 15.94 10.12 22.40
N PRO A 31 15.86 9.65 23.66
CA PRO A 31 15.95 10.51 24.84
C PRO A 31 17.41 10.65 25.30
N GLY A 32 17.88 11.88 25.57
CA GLY A 32 19.23 12.08 26.10
C GLY A 32 19.59 13.55 26.37
N ASP A 33 19.66 13.86 27.67
CA ASP A 33 20.64 14.76 28.30
C ASP A 33 20.42 16.30 28.39
N VAL A 34 20.33 16.72 29.67
CA VAL A 34 20.91 17.91 30.35
C VAL A 34 20.23 19.30 30.36
N ASN A 35 19.50 19.54 31.47
CA ASN A 35 19.59 20.66 32.44
C ASN A 35 20.17 22.04 32.01
N ALA A 36 19.38 23.11 32.15
CA ALA A 36 19.74 24.33 32.91
C ALA A 36 18.65 25.43 32.89
N THR A 37 18.12 25.72 34.09
CA THR A 37 17.81 27.05 34.63
C THR A 37 16.66 27.89 34.05
N THR A 38 15.55 27.90 34.80
CA THR A 38 14.53 28.96 34.84
C THR A 38 15.08 30.23 35.51
N SER A 39 15.02 31.39 34.83
CA SER A 39 14.96 32.69 35.50
C SER A 39 14.08 33.64 34.69
N THR A 40 13.05 34.11 35.36
CA THR A 40 12.00 35.03 34.93
C THR A 40 12.56 36.43 34.68
N ALA A 41 12.28 37.02 33.52
CA ALA A 41 12.33 38.46 33.32
C ALA A 41 11.28 38.84 32.26
N THR A 42 10.18 39.42 32.75
CA THR A 42 9.11 40.04 31.97
C THR A 42 9.62 41.34 31.33
N ALA A 43 9.74 41.37 30.01
CA ALA A 43 9.70 42.59 29.22
C ALA A 43 9.41 42.22 27.76
N ASP A 44 8.36 42.85 27.22
CA ASP A 44 8.05 42.99 25.79
C ASP A 44 7.62 41.72 25.03
N LEU A 45 6.32 41.40 25.11
CA LEU A 45 5.64 40.52 24.16
C LEU A 45 5.50 41.24 22.80
N PRO A 46 6.10 40.73 21.71
CA PRO A 46 5.72 41.15 20.35
C PRO A 46 4.29 40.65 20.04
N PRO A 47 3.54 41.33 19.15
CA PRO A 47 2.19 40.94 18.79
C PRO A 47 2.18 39.52 18.19
N GLU A 48 1.14 38.75 18.51
CA GLU A 48 0.92 37.40 17.97
C GLU A 48 1.04 37.41 16.45
N GLU A 49 2.16 36.88 15.94
CA GLU A 49 2.30 36.60 14.52
C GLU A 49 1.35 35.45 14.20
N ASP A 50 0.32 35.81 13.45
CA ASP A 50 -0.44 35.02 12.50
C ASP A 50 -0.28 33.50 12.64
N ASP A 51 -1.38 32.83 12.99
CA ASP A 51 -1.66 31.43 12.70
C ASP A 51 -1.43 31.19 11.20
N ALA A 52 -0.16 31.00 10.84
CA ALA A 52 0.32 30.63 9.53
C ALA A 52 -0.17 29.21 9.31
N GLY A 53 -1.43 29.12 8.86
CA GLY A 53 -2.08 27.87 8.54
C GLY A 53 -1.13 26.99 7.76
N LEU A 54 -0.84 25.82 8.33
CA LEU A 54 -0.34 24.68 7.60
C LEU A 54 -1.33 24.41 6.47
N ARG A 55 -1.09 25.04 5.32
CA ARG A 55 -1.74 24.69 4.07
C ARG A 55 -1.29 23.26 3.82
N GLU A 56 -2.21 22.31 3.95
CA GLU A 56 -2.00 20.97 3.42
C GLU A 56 -1.72 21.13 1.93
N GLU A 57 -0.44 21.14 1.56
CA GLU A 57 0.00 21.03 0.19
C GLU A 57 -0.40 19.63 -0.24
N SER A 58 -1.60 19.52 -0.81
CA SER A 58 -2.08 18.28 -1.39
C SER A 58 -1.19 18.01 -2.60
N ASP A 59 -0.14 17.23 -2.40
CA ASP A 59 0.64 16.66 -3.49
C ASP A 59 -0.34 15.87 -4.38
N ASP A 60 -0.68 16.41 -5.54
CA ASP A 60 -1.54 15.75 -6.52
C ASP A 60 -0.76 14.61 -7.16
N TYR A 61 -0.81 13.42 -6.57
CA TYR A 61 -0.19 12.23 -7.13
C TYR A 61 -1.17 11.48 -8.04
N THR A 62 -0.78 11.25 -9.29
CA THR A 62 -1.55 10.40 -10.21
C THR A 62 -1.29 8.92 -9.89
N VAL A 63 -2.30 8.22 -9.39
CA VAL A 63 -2.24 6.76 -9.20
C VAL A 63 -2.58 6.05 -10.51
N TYR A 64 -1.57 5.44 -11.13
CA TYR A 64 -1.81 4.52 -12.25
C TYR A 64 -2.27 3.15 -11.74
N THR A 65 -3.47 2.74 -12.14
CA THR A 65 -3.98 1.39 -11.91
C THR A 65 -4.10 0.62 -13.22
N SER A 66 -4.08 -0.71 -13.16
CA SER A 66 -4.30 -1.55 -14.35
C SER A 66 -5.73 -1.36 -14.86
N LEU A 67 -5.91 -1.19 -16.17
CA LEU A 67 -7.24 -1.13 -16.80
C LEU A 67 -8.06 -2.42 -16.57
N PHE A 68 -7.38 -3.52 -16.23
CA PHE A 68 -7.99 -4.82 -15.99
C PHE A 68 -8.32 -5.08 -14.52
N THR A 69 -8.05 -4.13 -13.62
CA THR A 69 -8.28 -4.26 -12.18
C THR A 69 -9.74 -4.55 -11.88
N GLY A 70 -10.04 -5.78 -11.44
CA GLY A 70 -11.36 -6.31 -11.09
C GLY A 70 -12.34 -6.45 -12.25
N LEU A 71 -11.84 -6.44 -13.49
CA LEU A 71 -12.66 -6.71 -14.66
C LEU A 71 -13.14 -8.18 -14.69
N PHE A 72 -12.34 -9.10 -14.14
CA PHE A 72 -12.58 -10.54 -14.23
C PHE A 72 -13.11 -11.12 -12.93
N TYR A 73 -14.24 -11.82 -13.00
CA TYR A 73 -14.74 -12.63 -11.87
C TYR A 73 -13.84 -13.85 -11.61
N ARG A 74 -13.35 -14.49 -12.68
CA ARG A 74 -12.48 -15.65 -12.63
C ARG A 74 -11.30 -15.50 -13.59
N VAL A 75 -10.10 -15.80 -13.10
CA VAL A 75 -8.86 -15.89 -13.87
C VAL A 75 -8.35 -17.33 -13.76
N VAL A 76 -8.07 -17.95 -14.91
CA VAL A 76 -7.47 -19.28 -14.99
C VAL A 76 -6.07 -19.12 -15.56
N TYR A 77 -5.08 -19.57 -14.81
CA TYR A 77 -3.69 -19.52 -15.21
C TYR A 77 -3.22 -20.92 -15.58
N ASP A 78 -3.02 -21.13 -16.87
CA ASP A 78 -2.44 -22.35 -17.41
C ASP A 78 -0.91 -22.33 -17.24
N GLU A 79 -0.33 -23.51 -17.01
CA GLU A 79 1.07 -23.70 -16.66
C GLU A 79 1.55 -22.85 -15.46
N ALA A 80 0.82 -22.97 -14.35
CA ALA A 80 1.08 -22.25 -13.09
C ALA A 80 2.52 -22.33 -12.59
N TYR A 81 3.28 -23.36 -12.92
CA TYR A 81 4.71 -23.43 -12.58
C TYR A 81 5.54 -22.22 -13.05
N LYS A 82 5.04 -21.38 -13.95
CA LYS A 82 5.70 -20.15 -14.42
C LYS A 82 5.64 -18.97 -13.43
N VAL A 83 4.70 -18.94 -12.49
CA VAL A 83 4.48 -17.81 -11.55
C VAL A 83 5.07 -18.01 -10.16
N LYS A 84 6.01 -18.96 -10.03
CA LYS A 84 6.68 -19.29 -8.79
C LYS A 84 7.17 -18.06 -8.03
N ASN A 85 8.09 -17.32 -8.64
CA ASN A 85 8.61 -16.14 -7.98
C ASN A 85 7.58 -14.98 -8.04
N PRO A 86 7.07 -14.47 -6.89
CA PRO A 86 6.11 -13.36 -6.86
C PRO A 86 6.69 -12.07 -7.43
N LYS A 87 8.01 -11.97 -7.57
CA LYS A 87 8.69 -10.82 -8.19
C LYS A 87 8.69 -10.86 -9.72
N THR A 88 8.18 -11.93 -10.33
CA THR A 88 8.07 -12.02 -11.79
C THR A 88 6.97 -11.11 -12.32
N MET A 89 7.15 -10.58 -13.53
CA MET A 89 6.13 -9.72 -14.16
C MET A 89 4.77 -10.41 -14.27
N ASN A 90 4.76 -11.73 -14.51
CA ASN A 90 3.52 -12.51 -14.59
C ASN A 90 2.81 -12.58 -13.24
N ALA A 91 3.53 -12.86 -12.15
CA ALA A 91 2.94 -12.91 -10.82
C ALA A 91 2.39 -11.54 -10.41
N ILE A 92 3.16 -10.47 -10.64
CA ILE A 92 2.74 -9.08 -10.39
C ILE A 92 1.51 -8.72 -11.23
N ALA A 93 1.45 -9.13 -12.49
CA ALA A 93 0.30 -8.88 -13.35
C ALA A 93 -0.96 -9.58 -12.82
N ILE A 94 -0.87 -10.84 -12.39
CA ILE A 94 -1.99 -11.59 -11.81
C ILE A 94 -2.46 -10.95 -10.51
N GLU A 95 -1.54 -10.53 -9.66
CA GLU A 95 -1.84 -9.82 -8.42
C GLU A 95 -2.63 -8.53 -8.71
N LYS A 96 -2.18 -7.74 -9.70
CA LYS A 96 -2.84 -6.51 -10.15
C LYS A 96 -4.18 -6.70 -10.86
N LEU A 97 -4.59 -7.92 -11.20
CA LEU A 97 -5.93 -8.16 -11.77
C LEU A 97 -7.03 -8.10 -10.71
N TYR A 98 -6.72 -8.32 -9.42
CA TYR A 98 -7.71 -8.34 -8.33
C TYR A 98 -8.96 -9.20 -8.62
N ALA A 99 -8.78 -10.33 -9.32
CA ALA A 99 -9.88 -11.23 -9.65
C ALA A 99 -10.37 -12.01 -8.42
N LEU A 100 -11.69 -12.17 -8.28
CA LEU A 100 -12.30 -12.83 -7.11
C LEU A 100 -11.97 -14.33 -7.02
N LYS A 101 -11.81 -15.00 -8.16
CA LYS A 101 -11.48 -16.42 -8.25
C LYS A 101 -10.25 -16.60 -9.14
N LYS A 102 -9.14 -17.09 -8.57
CA LYS A 102 -7.92 -17.39 -9.32
C LYS A 102 -7.70 -18.90 -9.28
N TRP A 103 -7.57 -19.53 -10.44
CA TRP A 103 -7.33 -20.97 -10.58
C TRP A 103 -5.96 -21.17 -11.21
N PHE A 104 -5.08 -21.85 -10.48
CA PHE A 104 -3.74 -22.21 -10.94
C PHE A 104 -3.78 -23.66 -11.43
N ILE A 105 -3.55 -23.87 -12.72
CA ILE A 105 -3.56 -25.19 -13.34
C ILE A 105 -2.12 -25.51 -13.74
N THR A 106 -1.59 -26.64 -13.24
CA THR A 106 -0.27 -27.13 -13.65
C THR A 106 -0.18 -28.64 -13.46
N ALA A 107 0.50 -29.32 -14.39
CA ALA A 107 0.85 -30.73 -14.27
C ALA A 107 2.05 -30.98 -13.33
N THR A 108 2.74 -29.93 -12.88
CA THR A 108 3.98 -30.00 -12.11
C THR A 108 3.93 -29.07 -10.88
N PRO A 109 3.08 -29.39 -9.88
CA PRO A 109 2.82 -28.48 -8.76
C PRO A 109 4.06 -28.22 -7.88
N ILE A 110 4.96 -29.20 -7.78
CA ILE A 110 6.24 -29.10 -7.10
C ILE A 110 7.29 -29.47 -8.15
N VAL A 111 8.18 -28.54 -8.53
CA VAL A 111 9.30 -28.90 -9.42
C VAL A 111 10.58 -29.02 -8.62
N ASN A 112 10.90 -28.02 -7.79
CA ASN A 112 12.20 -27.95 -7.12
C ASN A 112 12.10 -27.98 -5.60
N ARG A 113 11.10 -27.30 -5.03
CA ARG A 113 10.99 -27.08 -3.58
C ARG A 113 9.53 -27.08 -3.15
N VAL A 114 9.26 -27.41 -1.88
CA VAL A 114 7.92 -27.31 -1.28
C VAL A 114 7.43 -25.85 -1.26
N SER A 115 8.36 -24.89 -1.25
CA SER A 115 8.03 -23.46 -1.37
C SER A 115 7.29 -23.12 -2.67
N ASP A 116 7.47 -23.90 -3.74
CA ASP A 116 6.77 -23.70 -5.02
C ASP A 116 5.24 -23.76 -4.84
N LEU A 117 4.74 -24.54 -3.88
CA LEU A 117 3.31 -24.60 -3.55
C LEU A 117 2.83 -23.38 -2.77
N LEU A 118 3.67 -22.84 -1.90
CA LEU A 118 3.34 -21.68 -1.06
C LEU A 118 3.18 -20.41 -1.90
N GLU A 119 3.90 -20.33 -3.02
CA GLU A 119 3.82 -19.21 -3.95
C GLU A 119 2.44 -19.09 -4.62
N TYR A 120 1.78 -20.21 -4.95
CA TYR A 120 0.41 -20.17 -5.45
C TYR A 120 -0.57 -19.70 -4.38
N LEU A 121 -0.36 -20.12 -3.12
CA LEU A 121 -1.19 -19.69 -2.00
C LEU A 121 -1.04 -18.19 -1.73
N TYR A 122 0.17 -17.65 -1.88
CA TYR A 122 0.42 -16.22 -1.74
C TYR A 122 -0.36 -15.38 -2.77
N LEU A 123 -0.55 -15.89 -3.99
CA LEU A 123 -1.25 -15.17 -5.05
C LEU A 123 -2.78 -15.28 -5.00
N LEU A 124 -3.36 -16.10 -4.12
CA LEU A 124 -4.82 -16.25 -3.98
C LEU A 124 -5.43 -15.04 -3.27
#